data_AF-A0A1G1ZFH1-F1
#
_entry.id   AF-A0A1G1ZFH1-F1
#
_cell.length_a   1.000
_cell.length_b   1.000
_cell.length_c   1.000
_cell.angle_alpha   90.00
_cell.angle_beta   90.00
_cell.angle_gamma   90.00
#
_symmetry.space_group_name_H-M   'P 1'
#
loop_
_entity.id
_entity.type
_entity.pdbx_description
1 polymer ?
#
loop_
_entity_poly.entity_id
_entity_poly.type
_entity_poly.pdbx_seq_one_letter_code
_entity_poly.pdbx_strand_id
1 'polypeptide(L)' 'DSFNVMLKASGEQKINVIKAVREITGLGLKESKDLVEGAPKVIKEGVKKEEANEFKKKLEEAGATAELQ' A
#
# COMPACT_ATOMS: atom_id res chain seq x y z
N ASP A 1 8.36 -10.43 15.53
CA ASP A 1 8.88 -9.56 14.45
C ASP A 1 7.75 -8.76 13.83
N SER A 2 8.00 -7.49 13.54
CA SER A 2 7.07 -6.57 12.88
C SER A 2 7.51 -6.35 11.43
N PHE A 3 6.55 -6.21 10.52
CA PHE A 3 6.79 -6.02 9.10
C PHE A 3 6.34 -4.63 8.65
N ASN A 4 7.02 -4.10 7.65
CA ASN A 4 6.62 -2.90 6.94
C ASN A 4 6.06 -3.31 5.58
N VAL A 5 4.94 -2.71 5.19
CA VAL A 5 4.35 -2.91 3.87
C VAL A 5 4.81 -1.76 2.98
N MET A 6 5.54 -2.07 1.92
CA MET A 6 6.04 -1.12 0.95
C MET A 6 5.27 -1.24 -0.37
N LEU A 7 4.71 -0.12 -0.85
CA LEU A 7 4.21 -0.03 -2.20
C LEU A 7 5.40 0.19 -3.14
N LYS A 8 5.72 -0.81 -3.96
CA LYS A 8 6.85 -0.76 -4.91
C LYS A 8 6.45 -0.07 -6.21
N ALA A 9 5.26 -0.36 -6.71
CA ALA A 9 4.71 0.26 -7.91
C ALA A 9 3.17 0.27 -7.86
N SER A 10 2.56 1.33 -8.39
CA SER A 10 1.10 1.49 -8.44
C SER A 10 0.43 0.81 -9.63
N GLY A 11 1.21 0.28 -10.59
CA GLY A 11 0.69 -0.26 -11.84
C GLY A 11 -0.15 0.75 -12.65
N GLU A 12 -0.96 0.21 -13.57
CA GLU A 12 -1.85 0.99 -14.44
C GLU A 12 -3.17 1.37 -13.74
N GLN A 13 -3.59 0.57 -12.75
CA GLN A 13 -4.84 0.77 -12.01
C GLN A 13 -4.71 1.76 -10.84
N LYS A 14 -4.09 2.93 -11.08
CA LYS A 14 -3.76 3.92 -10.03
C LYS A 14 -4.95 4.30 -9.14
N ILE A 15 -6.15 4.43 -9.69
CA ILE A 15 -7.35 4.77 -8.91
C ILE A 15 -7.69 3.67 -7.89
N ASN A 16 -7.59 2.41 -8.28
CA ASN A 16 -7.85 1.27 -7.39
C ASN A 16 -6.79 1.20 -6.28
N VAL A 17 -5.53 1.41 -6.63
CA VAL A 17 -4.43 1.44 -5.65
C VAL A 17 -4.59 2.60 -4.67
N ILE A 18 -4.99 3.80 -5.13
CA ILE A 18 -5.28 4.94 -4.24
C ILE A 18 -6.41 4.59 -3.27
N LYS A 19 -7.47 3.91 -3.72
CA LYS A 19 -8.55 3.45 -2.83
C LYS A 19 -8.04 2.45 -1.79
N ALA A 20 -7.25 1.44 -2.21
CA ALA A 20 -6.68 0.47 -1.29
C ALA A 20 -5.75 1.13 -0.25
N VAL A 21 -4.87 2.05 -0.68
CA VAL A 21 -4.00 2.82 0.22
C VAL A 21 -4.81 3.65 1.21
N ARG A 22 -5.89 4.31 0.77
CA ARG A 22 -6.80 5.05 1.67
C ARG A 22 -7.41 4.15 2.73
N GLU A 23 -7.85 2.97 2.35
CA GLU A 23 -8.45 2.01 3.30
C GLU A 23 -7.43 1.45 4.30
N ILE A 24 -6.17 1.26 3.90
CA ILE A 24 -5.09 0.74 4.76
C ILE A 24 -4.56 1.82 5.72
N THR A 25 -4.43 3.05 5.23
CA THR A 25 -3.74 4.14 5.94
C THR A 25 -4.68 5.13 6.62
N GLY A 26 -5.94 5.22 6.17
CA GLY A 26 -6.90 6.22 6.63
C GLY A 26 -6.62 7.64 6.09
N LEU A 27 -5.66 7.80 5.19
CA LEU A 27 -5.24 9.11 4.65
C LEU A 27 -6.30 9.73 3.73
N GLY A 28 -6.23 11.06 3.58
CA GLY A 28 -7.04 11.79 2.62
C GLY A 28 -6.71 11.43 1.17
N LEU A 29 -7.56 11.87 0.23
CA LEU A 29 -7.38 11.60 -1.20
C LEU A 29 -6.04 12.15 -1.72
N LYS A 30 -5.66 13.35 -1.29
CA LYS A 30 -4.41 14.01 -1.70
C LYS A 30 -3.20 13.22 -1.22
N GLU A 31 -3.13 12.96 0.08
CA GLU A 31 -2.01 12.24 0.71
C GLU A 31 -1.85 10.82 0.15
N SER A 32 -2.95 10.14 -0.11
CA SER A 32 -2.93 8.79 -0.69
C SER A 32 -2.47 8.82 -2.14
N LYS A 33 -2.88 9.83 -2.91
CA LYS A 33 -2.38 10.02 -4.27
C LYS A 33 -0.87 10.31 -4.27
N ASP A 34 -0.42 11.24 -3.43
CA ASP A 34 1.00 11.59 -3.29
C ASP A 34 1.83 10.37 -2.86
N LEU A 35 1.29 9.51 -2.00
CA LEU A 35 1.94 8.26 -1.61
C LEU A 35 2.07 7.31 -2.81
N VAL A 36 0.97 7.06 -3.52
CA VAL A 36 0.93 6.12 -4.65
C VAL A 36 1.80 6.58 -5.82
N GLU A 37 1.84 7.90 -6.09
CA GLU A 37 2.71 8.50 -7.11
C GLU A 37 4.17 8.54 -6.68
N GLY A 38 4.44 8.53 -5.37
CA GLY A 38 5.77 8.51 -4.79
C GLY A 38 6.38 7.11 -4.60
N ALA A 39 5.82 6.07 -5.19
CA ALA A 39 6.37 4.72 -5.13
C ALA A 39 7.80 4.67 -5.73
N PRO A 40 8.76 3.93 -5.13
CA PRO A 40 8.59 3.01 -4.01
C PRO A 40 8.50 3.71 -2.65
N LYS A 41 7.47 3.40 -1.85
CA LYS A 41 7.24 4.05 -0.54
C LYS A 41 6.55 3.12 0.47
N VAL A 42 6.92 3.24 1.73
CA VAL A 42 6.28 2.51 2.83
C VAL A 42 4.88 3.08 3.09
N ILE A 43 3.86 2.21 3.11
CA ILE A 43 2.46 2.57 3.39
C ILE A 43 2.06 2.29 4.83
N LYS A 44 2.68 1.29 5.46
CA LYS A 44 2.38 0.89 6.83
C LYS A 44 3.62 0.30 7.46
N GLU A 45 3.90 0.68 8.70
CA GLU A 45 5.06 0.23 9.44
C GLU A 45 4.64 -0.55 10.67
N GLY A 46 5.48 -1.49 11.11
CA GLY A 46 5.34 -2.12 12.41
C GLY A 46 4.15 -3.09 12.54
N VAL A 47 3.60 -3.58 11.43
CA VAL A 47 2.41 -4.44 11.45
C VAL A 47 2.76 -5.90 11.66
N LYS A 48 1.82 -6.69 12.20
CA LYS A 48 2.04 -8.13 12.34
C LYS A 48 2.08 -8.79 10.97
N LYS A 49 2.72 -9.95 10.88
CA LYS A 49 2.82 -10.74 9.64
C LYS A 49 1.46 -10.98 8.97
N GLU A 50 0.41 -11.24 9.75
CA GLU A 50 -0.94 -11.48 9.24
C GLU A 50 -1.50 -10.23 8.54
N GLU A 51 -1.49 -9.08 9.22
CA GLU A 51 -1.91 -7.79 8.67
C GLU A 51 -1.05 -7.36 7.47
N ALA A 52 0.26 -7.59 7.54
CA ALA A 52 1.19 -7.29 6.45
C ALA A 52 0.81 -8.05 5.18
N ASN A 53 0.53 -9.35 5.30
CA ASN A 53 0.11 -10.18 4.18
C ASN A 53 -1.28 -9.78 3.65
N GLU A 54 -2.21 -9.40 4.53
CA GLU A 54 -3.53 -8.90 4.13
C GLU A 54 -3.41 -7.61 3.31
N PHE A 55 -2.63 -6.64 3.79
CA PHE A 55 -2.41 -5.37 3.09
C PHE A 55 -1.69 -5.56 1.77
N LYS A 56 -0.65 -6.41 1.74
CA LYS A 56 0.04 -6.77 0.49
C LYS A 56 -0.95 -7.34 -0.53
N LYS A 57 -1.76 -8.32 -0.12
CA LYS A 57 -2.74 -8.96 -1.01
C LYS A 57 -3.75 -7.94 -1.54
N LYS A 58 -4.26 -7.07 -0.68
CA LYS A 58 -5.22 -6.01 -1.05
C LYS A 58 -4.66 -5.03 -2.09
N LEU A 59 -3.36 -4.72 -2.01
CA LEU A 59 -2.69 -3.85 -2.99
C LEU A 59 -2.47 -4.59 -4.31
N GLU A 60 -2.06 -5.86 -4.26
CA GLU A 60 -1.89 -6.69 -5.45
C GLU A 60 -3.20 -6.91 -6.20
N GLU A 61 -4.31 -7.16 -5.49
CA GLU A 61 -5.66 -7.23 -6.05
C GLU A 61 -6.11 -5.89 -6.65
N ALA A 62 -5.62 -4.77 -6.12
CA ALA A 62 -5.86 -3.43 -6.67
C ALA A 62 -4.95 -3.08 -7.87
N GLY A 63 -4.04 -3.98 -8.28
CA GLY A 63 -3.14 -3.81 -9.41
C GLY A 63 -1.78 -3.17 -9.08
N ALA A 64 -1.42 -3.07 -7.80
CA ALA A 64 -0.11 -2.61 -7.35
C ALA A 64 0.87 -3.78 -7.14
N THR A 65 2.14 -3.46 -7.01
CA THR A 65 3.18 -4.36 -6.50
C THR A 65 3.57 -3.92 -5.10
N ALA A 66 3.43 -4.81 -4.12
CA ALA A 66 3.79 -4.53 -2.73
C ALA A 66 4.82 -5.54 -2.20
N GLU A 67 5.70 -5.08 -1.32
CA GLU A 67 6.79 -5.86 -0.72
C GLU A 67 6.71 -5.77 0.80
N LEU A 68 7.02 -6.88 1.48
CA LEU A 68 7.10 -6.91 2.94
C LEU A 68 8.56 -6.81 3.35
N GLN A 69 8.86 -5.85 4.23
CA GLN A 69 10.18 -5.65 4.83
C GLN A 69 10.16 -5.99 6.31
#